data_AF-A0A075MRJ8-F1
#
_entry.id   AF-A0A075MRJ8-F1
#
_cell.length_a   1.000
_cell.length_b   1.000
_cell.length_c   1.000
_cell.angle_alpha   90.00
_cell.angle_beta   90.00
_cell.angle_gamma   90.00
#
_symmetry.space_group_name_H-M   'P 1'
#
loop_
_entity.id
_entity.type
_entity.pdbx_description
1 polymer ?
#
loop_
_entity_poly.entity_id
_entity_poly.type
_entity_poly.pdbx_seq_one_letter_code
_entity_poly.pdbx_strand_id
1 'polypeptide(L)'
;MNKFMMKVTITINDQLYFRLKELVPSQQISKFISNSIQKELSLKEDSLLKAYEEAYSDPYRNEECEIWDILNQEILEKKNFKKESH
;
A
#
# COMPACT_ATOMS: atom_id res chain seq x y z
N MET A 1 -25.46 -6.40 -0.80
CA MET A 1 -24.50 -5.46 -1.43
C MET A 1 -24.25 -5.91 -2.85
N ASN A 2 -24.60 -5.08 -3.85
CA ASN A 2 -24.27 -5.39 -5.25
C ASN A 2 -22.75 -5.28 -5.44
N LYS A 3 -22.13 -6.36 -5.89
CA LYS A 3 -20.69 -6.43 -6.17
C LYS A 3 -20.48 -5.81 -7.56
N PHE A 4 -20.03 -4.56 -7.63
CA PHE A 4 -19.65 -3.96 -8.91
C PHE A 4 -18.42 -4.70 -9.46
N MET A 5 -18.60 -5.46 -10.53
CA MET A 5 -17.49 -6.08 -11.26
C MET A 5 -17.10 -5.19 -12.44
N MET A 6 -15.92 -4.58 -12.34
CA MET A 6 -15.29 -3.89 -13.47
C MET A 6 -14.64 -4.93 -14.39
N LYS A 7 -14.90 -4.83 -15.69
CA LYS A 7 -14.21 -5.63 -16.70
C LYS A 7 -12.93 -4.91 -17.11
N VAL A 8 -11.83 -5.64 -17.10
CA VAL A 8 -10.52 -5.14 -17.53
C VAL A 8 -9.94 -6.07 -18.57
N THR A 9 -9.29 -5.49 -19.57
CA THR A 9 -8.50 -6.23 -20.56
C THR A 9 -7.04 -6.07 -20.19
N ILE A 10 -6.31 -7.19 -20.11
CA ILE A 10 -4.88 -7.20 -19.78
C ILE A 10 -4.10 -7.82 -20.93
N THR A 11 -2.88 -7.33 -21.12
CA THR A 11 -1.91 -7.96 -22.02
C THR A 11 -0.92 -8.75 -21.16
N ILE A 12 -0.68 -10.00 -21.52
CA ILE A 12 0.30 -10.87 -20.86
C ILE A 12 1.16 -11.52 -21.94
N ASN A 13 2.35 -12.02 -21.57
CA ASN A 13 3.19 -12.72 -22.52
C ASN A 13 2.56 -14.06 -22.94
N ASP A 14 2.88 -14.52 -24.15
CA ASP A 14 2.27 -15.72 -24.72
C ASP A 14 2.60 -16.97 -23.89
N GLN A 15 3.83 -17.08 -23.39
CA GLN A 15 4.27 -18.21 -22.56
C GLN A 15 3.42 -18.35 -21.29
N LEU A 16 3.10 -17.25 -20.61
CA LEU A 16 2.25 -17.25 -19.43
C LEU A 16 0.81 -17.56 -19.79
N TYR A 17 0.30 -17.03 -20.91
CA TYR A 17 -1.04 -17.35 -21.39
C TYR A 17 -1.22 -18.84 -21.66
N PHE A 18 -0.26 -19.47 -22.35
CA PHE A 18 -0.31 -20.91 -22.63
C PHE A 18 -0.27 -21.73 -21.34
N ARG A 19 0.67 -21.44 -20.44
CA ARG A 19 0.75 -22.10 -19.13
C ARG A 19 -0.54 -21.94 -18.32
N LEU A 20 -1.14 -20.74 -18.33
CA LEU A 20 -2.38 -20.46 -17.64
C LEU A 20 -3.53 -21.31 -18.20
N LYS A 21 -3.61 -21.44 -19.53
CA LYS A 21 -4.66 -22.21 -20.20
C LYS A 21 -4.51 -23.73 -20.02
N GLU A 22 -3.28 -24.22 -19.85
CA GLU A 22 -3.00 -25.62 -19.54
C GLU A 22 -3.39 -25.98 -18.10
N LEU A 23 -3.13 -25.07 -17.15
CA LEU A 23 -3.30 -25.33 -15.73
C LEU A 23 -4.70 -24.96 -15.20
N VAL A 24 -5.39 -24.05 -15.87
CA VAL A 24 -6.66 -23.48 -15.39
C VAL A 24 -7.74 -23.66 -16.47
N PRO A 25 -8.91 -24.22 -16.11
CA PRO A 25 -10.04 -24.29 -17.03
C PRO A 25 -10.41 -22.90 -17.57
N SER A 26 -10.69 -22.80 -18.87
CA SER A 26 -10.91 -21.51 -19.57
C SER A 26 -11.94 -20.60 -18.89
N GLN A 27 -13.03 -21.17 -18.37
CA GLN A 27 -14.10 -20.45 -17.67
C GLN A 27 -13.68 -19.92 -16.29
N GLN A 28 -12.56 -20.40 -15.75
CA GLN A 28 -12.06 -20.04 -14.42
C GLN A 28 -10.84 -19.12 -14.47
N ILE A 29 -10.30 -18.82 -15.65
CA ILE A 29 -9.11 -17.96 -15.80
C ILE A 29 -9.29 -16.61 -15.11
N SER A 30 -10.44 -15.95 -15.30
CA SER A 30 -10.71 -14.66 -14.66
C SER A 30 -10.71 -14.78 -13.13
N LYS A 31 -11.38 -15.81 -12.59
CA LYS A 31 -11.41 -16.09 -11.15
C LYS A 31 -10.02 -16.38 -10.59
N PHE A 32 -9.23 -17.16 -11.33
CA PHE A 32 -7.85 -17.49 -10.96
C PHE A 32 -6.97 -16.23 -10.90
N ILE A 33 -7.04 -15.37 -11.93
CA ILE A 33 -6.29 -14.11 -11.97
C ILE A 33 -6.70 -13.21 -10.81
N SER A 34 -8.01 -13.04 -10.58
CA SER A 34 -8.50 -12.23 -9.46
C SER A 34 -8.02 -12.73 -8.10
N ASN A 35 -8.10 -14.05 -7.86
CA ASN A 35 -7.61 -14.65 -6.62
C ASN A 35 -6.09 -14.51 -6.47
N SER A 36 -5.34 -14.66 -7.55
CA SER A 36 -3.88 -14.52 -7.54
C SER A 36 -3.46 -13.08 -7.22
N ILE A 37 -4.12 -12.09 -7.83
CA ILE A 37 -3.89 -10.67 -7.51
C ILE A 37 -4.26 -10.38 -6.07
N GLN A 38 -5.41 -10.85 -5.58
CA GLN A 38 -5.82 -10.65 -4.19
C GLN A 38 -4.78 -11.20 -3.21
N LYS A 39 -4.27 -12.42 -3.48
CA LYS A 39 -3.24 -13.05 -2.65
C LYS A 39 -1.95 -12.23 -2.65
N GLU A 40 -1.49 -11.81 -3.82
CA GLU A 40 -0.27 -11.01 -3.95
C GLU A 40 -0.39 -9.65 -3.26
N LEU A 41 -1.55 -8.99 -3.37
CA LEU A 41 -1.81 -7.74 -2.65
C LEU A 41 -1.79 -7.94 -1.14
N SER A 42 -2.43 -9.00 -0.65
CA SER A 42 -2.44 -9.30 0.79
C SER A 42 -1.02 -9.53 1.33
N LEU A 43 -0.18 -10.26 0.58
CA LEU A 43 1.23 -10.46 0.96
C LEU A 43 2.02 -9.15 1.01
N LYS A 44 1.76 -8.22 0.08
CA LYS A 44 2.40 -6.90 0.08
C LYS A 44 1.91 -6.02 1.23
N GLU A 45 0.62 -6.08 1.54
CA GLU A 45 0.03 -5.38 2.69
C GLU A 45 0.65 -5.90 4.00
N ASP A 46 0.75 -7.22 4.18
CA ASP A 46 1.39 -7.83 5.34
C ASP A 46 2.86 -7.43 5.46
N SER A 47 3.59 -7.44 4.34
CA SER A 47 5.00 -7.02 4.31
C SER A 47 5.16 -5.54 4.67
N LEU A 48 4.25 -4.68 4.21
CA LEU A 48 4.28 -3.26 4.51
C LEU A 48 3.95 -3.01 5.98
N LEU A 49 2.93 -3.69 6.51
CA LEU A 49 2.55 -3.60 7.92
C LEU A 49 3.71 -4.02 8.82
N LYS A 50 4.38 -5.14 8.49
CA LYS A 50 5.56 -5.59 9.22
C LYS A 50 6.70 -4.56 9.18
N ALA A 51 6.97 -3.96 8.01
CA ALA A 51 7.98 -2.92 7.90
C ALA A 51 7.64 -1.68 8.74
N TYR A 52 6.35 -1.32 8.83
CA TYR A 52 5.90 -0.27 9.73
C TYR A 52 6.11 -0.65 11.19
N GLU A 53 5.68 -1.84 11.62
CA GLU A 53 5.86 -2.32 12.99
C GLU A 53 7.34 -2.32 13.40
N GLU A 54 8.23 -2.80 12.53
CA GLU A 54 9.67 -2.76 12.73
C GLU A 54 10.18 -1.32 12.90
N ALA A 55 9.77 -0.41 12.02
CA ALA A 55 10.17 0.99 12.09
C ALA A 55 9.61 1.72 13.33
N TYR A 56 8.41 1.38 13.81
CA TYR A 56 7.83 1.95 15.03
C TYR A 56 8.36 1.29 16.30
N SER A 57 8.97 0.11 16.19
CA SER A 57 9.62 -0.56 17.32
C SER A 57 11.04 -0.02 17.60
N ASP A 58 11.63 0.74 16.67
CA ASP A 58 12.96 1.33 16.81
C ASP A 58 12.92 2.57 17.74
N PRO A 59 13.51 2.49 18.95
CA PRO A 59 13.50 3.60 19.90
C PRO A 59 14.24 4.83 19.40
N TYR A 60 15.34 4.66 18.65
CA TYR A 60 16.15 5.79 18.18
C TYR A 60 15.39 6.63 17.16
N ARG A 61 14.71 5.95 16.23
CA ARG A 61 13.86 6.62 15.24
C ARG A 61 12.66 7.30 15.92
N ASN A 62 12.08 6.69 16.95
CA ASN A 62 10.98 7.31 17.69
C ASN A 62 11.42 8.59 18.44
N GLU A 63 12.58 8.55 19.11
CA GLU A 63 13.16 9.74 19.76
C GLU A 63 13.44 10.85 18.73
N GLU A 64 13.99 10.49 17.56
CA GLU A 64 14.22 11.46 16.48
C GLU A 64 12.89 12.05 15.97
N CYS A 65 11.85 11.24 15.80
CA CYS A 65 10.52 11.74 15.41
C CYS A 65 9.95 12.74 16.43
N GLU A 66 10.07 12.47 17.72
CA GLU A 66 9.62 13.39 18.77
C GLU A 66 10.35 14.74 18.71
N ILE A 67 11.66 14.73 18.45
CA ILE A 67 12.44 15.96 18.27
C ILE A 67 11.92 16.76 17.06
N TRP A 68 11.67 16.09 15.93
CA TRP A 68 11.14 16.75 14.73
C TRP A 68 9.73 17.32 14.94
N ASP A 69 8.87 16.61 15.68
CA ASP A 69 7.52 17.08 15.99
C ASP A 69 7.53 18.34 16.86
N ILE A 70 8.40 18.39 17.89
CA ILE A 70 8.60 19.58 18.71
C ILE A 70 9.07 20.76 17.85
N LEU A 71 10.08 20.56 17.00
CA LEU A 71 10.61 21.61 16.13
C LEU A 71 9.53 22.15 15.17
N ASN A 72 8.72 21.28 14.60
CA ASN A 72 7.62 21.67 13.71
C ASN A 72 6.58 22.51 14.45
N GLN A 73 6.22 22.14 15.67
CA GLN A 73 5.29 22.90 16.49
C GLN A 73 5.84 24.29 16.82
N GLU A 74 7.10 24.41 17.23
CA GLU A 74 7.73 25.72 17.48
C GLU A 74 7.72 26.63 16.23
N ILE A 75 7.95 26.05 15.04
CA ILE A 75 7.91 26.80 13.78
C ILE A 75 6.49 27.32 13.50
N LEU A 76 5.47 26.49 13.74
CA LEU A 76 4.06 26.85 13.55
C LEU A 76 3.64 27.97 14.51
N GLU A 77 4.01 27.86 15.78
CA GLU A 77 3.73 28.88 16.79
C GLU A 77 4.40 30.22 16.41
N LYS A 78 5.69 30.21 16.06
CA LYS A 78 6.43 31.41 15.62
C LYS A 78 5.80 32.06 14.38
N LYS A 79 5.23 31.28 13.45
CA LYS A 79 4.51 31.79 12.27
C LYS A 79 3.18 32.43 12.65
N ASN A 80 2.45 31.88 13.61
CA ASN A 80 1.16 32.41 14.05
C ASN A 80 1.32 33.72 14.82
N PHE A 81 2.31 33.80 15.73
CA PHE A 81 2.65 35.05 16.42
C PHE A 81 2.99 36.21 15.45
N LYS A 82 3.66 35.91 14.33
CA LYS A 82 3.96 36.92 13.30
C LYS A 82 2.72 37.39 12.52
N LYS A 83 1.67 36.58 12.42
CA LYS A 83 0.43 36.95 11.71
C LYS A 83 -0.51 37.81 12.57
N GLU A 84 -0.48 37.65 13.89
CA GLU A 84 -1.32 38.41 14.83
C GLU A 84 -0.72 39.78 15.21
N SER A 85 0.54 40.02 14.83
CA SER A 85 1.27 41.28 15.09
C SER A 85 1.20 42.29 13.93
N HIS A 86 0.33 42.07 12.96
CA HIS A 86 0.01 42.94 11.82
C HIS A 86 -1.50 43.08 11.68
#